data_AF-A0A967CS17-F1
#
_entry.id   AF-A0A967CS17-F1
#
_cell.length_a   1.000
_cell.length_b   1.000
_cell.length_c   1.000
_cell.angle_alpha   90.00
_cell.angle_beta   90.00
_cell.angle_gamma   90.00
#
_symmetry.space_group_name_H-M   'P 1'
#
loop_
_entity.id
_entity.type
_entity.pdbx_description
1 polymer ?
#
loop_
_entity_poly.entity_id
_entity_poly.type
_entity_poly.pdbx_seq_one_letter_code
_entity_poly.pdbx_strand_id
1 'polypeptide(L)'
;MKNQTPSSTPNAPALSERVTVTLEMVAKRAGVSPSTVSRILNGTAVVSEAKRQAVMDATQALGFVPNPLARGLAGGKTFSIGVVTQAIDSPFYGAALRGVEDALDPAGYSPLFMSAHWDPAAEARCLDVLRSR
;
A
#
# COMPACT_ATOMS: atom_id res chain seq x y z
N MET A 1 -29.72 50.45 23.69
CA MET A 1 -29.48 50.67 22.24
C MET A 1 -28.43 49.67 21.77
N LYS A 2 -28.73 49.02 20.62
CA LYS A 2 -27.93 48.08 19.80
C LYS A 2 -28.15 46.58 20.02
N ASN A 3 -29.02 46.05 19.16
CA ASN A 3 -29.18 44.65 18.73
C ASN A 3 -27.91 44.11 18.05
N GLN A 4 -27.68 42.79 18.12
CA GLN A 4 -27.70 41.86 16.96
C GLN A 4 -27.29 40.42 17.36
N THR A 5 -28.29 39.52 17.31
CA THR A 5 -28.41 38.16 16.72
C THR A 5 -27.15 37.30 16.44
N PRO A 6 -27.22 35.96 16.60
CA PRO A 6 -26.08 35.06 16.70
C PRO A 6 -25.57 34.60 15.34
N SER A 7 -24.25 34.54 15.17
CA SER A 7 -23.62 33.98 13.98
C SER A 7 -23.53 32.46 14.09
N SER A 8 -24.53 31.80 13.52
CA SER A 8 -24.50 30.42 13.06
C SER A 8 -23.44 30.24 11.97
N THR A 9 -22.46 29.37 12.20
CA THR A 9 -21.61 28.85 11.11
C THR A 9 -22.17 27.51 10.64
N PRO A 10 -22.28 27.26 9.33
CA PRO A 10 -23.00 26.10 8.79
C PRO A 10 -22.25 24.79 9.04
N ASN A 11 -23.04 23.77 9.33
CA ASN A 11 -22.69 22.35 9.33
C ASN A 11 -21.99 22.01 8.00
N ALA A 12 -20.66 21.82 8.02
CA ALA A 12 -19.96 21.22 6.90
C ALA A 12 -20.50 19.79 6.73
N PRO A 13 -20.96 19.37 5.55
CA PRO A 13 -21.46 18.01 5.38
C PRO A 13 -20.33 17.05 5.72
N ALA A 14 -20.62 16.10 6.61
CA ALA A 14 -19.75 14.97 6.91
C ALA A 14 -19.23 14.42 5.58
N LEU A 15 -17.90 14.31 5.46
CA LEU A 15 -17.23 13.69 4.32
C LEU A 15 -17.99 12.41 3.98
N SER A 16 -18.65 12.40 2.82
CA SER A 16 -19.31 11.23 2.28
C SER A 16 -18.40 10.03 2.51
N GLU A 17 -18.88 9.03 3.26
CA GLU A 17 -18.26 7.73 3.39
C GLU A 17 -18.04 7.20 1.96
N ARG A 18 -16.86 7.45 1.41
CA ARG A 18 -16.45 6.81 0.17
C ARG A 18 -16.29 5.35 0.53
N VAL A 19 -17.31 4.55 0.19
CA VAL A 19 -17.26 3.11 0.34
C VAL A 19 -16.00 2.63 -0.37
N THR A 20 -14.99 2.29 0.42
CA THR A 20 -13.73 1.78 -0.11
C THR A 20 -14.02 0.37 -0.60
N VAL A 21 -13.84 0.15 -1.88
CA VAL A 21 -14.10 -1.15 -2.51
C VAL A 21 -13.11 -2.15 -1.93
N THR A 22 -13.62 -3.24 -1.35
CA THR A 22 -12.79 -4.25 -0.68
C THR A 22 -12.64 -5.52 -1.51
N LEU A 23 -11.69 -6.36 -1.11
CA LEU A 23 -11.44 -7.67 -1.74
C LEU A 23 -12.67 -8.58 -1.62
N GLU A 24 -13.43 -8.48 -0.52
CA GLU A 24 -14.67 -9.22 -0.29
C GLU A 24 -15.77 -8.85 -1.28
N MET A 25 -15.86 -7.56 -1.64
CA MET A 25 -16.83 -7.09 -2.63
C MET A 25 -16.53 -7.68 -4.02
N VAL A 26 -15.25 -7.70 -4.42
CA VAL A 26 -14.79 -8.34 -5.66
C VAL A 26 -15.09 -9.84 -5.63
N ALA A 27 -14.77 -10.52 -4.53
CA ALA A 27 -15.00 -11.95 -4.35
C ALA A 27 -16.49 -12.32 -4.50
N LYS A 28 -17.37 -11.56 -3.85
CA LYS A 28 -18.83 -11.73 -3.93
C LYS A 28 -19.34 -11.55 -5.36
N ARG A 29 -18.85 -10.54 -6.08
CA ARG A 29 -19.26 -10.28 -7.47
C ARG A 29 -18.77 -11.35 -8.44
N ALA A 30 -17.55 -11.84 -8.24
CA ALA A 30 -16.94 -12.87 -9.09
C ALA A 30 -17.37 -14.31 -8.72
N GLY A 31 -18.11 -14.51 -7.63
CA GLY A 31 -18.56 -15.83 -7.19
C GLY A 31 -17.42 -16.74 -6.69
N VAL A 32 -16.37 -16.15 -6.12
CA VAL A 32 -15.20 -16.88 -5.59
C VAL A 32 -14.88 -16.42 -4.17
N SER A 33 -13.94 -17.10 -3.48
CA SER A 33 -13.48 -16.66 -2.16
C SER A 33 -12.49 -15.48 -2.24
N PRO A 34 -12.38 -14.62 -1.21
CA PRO A 34 -11.38 -13.55 -1.16
C PRO A 34 -9.95 -14.06 -1.37
N SER A 35 -9.61 -15.23 -0.81
CA SER A 35 -8.31 -15.88 -1.02
C SER A 35 -8.07 -16.32 -2.46
N THR A 36 -9.12 -16.59 -3.23
CA THR A 36 -9.02 -16.89 -4.67
C THR A 36 -8.79 -15.62 -5.48
N VAL A 37 -9.49 -14.53 -5.16
CA VAL A 37 -9.23 -13.20 -5.75
C VAL A 37 -7.78 -12.80 -5.50
N SER A 38 -7.31 -12.85 -4.26
CA SER A 38 -5.92 -12.52 -3.89
C SER A 38 -4.91 -13.33 -4.70
N ARG A 39 -5.07 -14.66 -4.78
CA ARG A 39 -4.15 -15.51 -5.56
C ARG A 39 -4.22 -15.25 -7.06
N ILE A 40 -5.37 -14.90 -7.62
CA ILE A 40 -5.51 -14.54 -9.04
C ILE A 40 -4.78 -13.23 -9.32
N LEU A 41 -5.02 -12.19 -8.51
CA LEU A 41 -4.37 -10.89 -8.63
C LEU A 41 -2.86 -10.97 -8.41
N ASN A 42 -2.40 -11.88 -7.55
CA ASN A 42 -0.98 -12.15 -7.31
C ASN A 42 -0.36 -13.16 -8.30
N GLY A 43 -1.10 -13.64 -9.31
CA GLY A 43 -0.59 -14.58 -10.31
C GLY A 43 -0.28 -16.00 -9.81
N THR A 44 -0.63 -16.34 -8.57
CA THR A 44 -0.32 -17.65 -7.94
C THR A 44 -1.48 -18.65 -7.99
N ALA A 45 -2.65 -18.24 -8.48
CA ALA A 45 -3.81 -19.12 -8.59
C ALA A 45 -3.74 -20.05 -9.82
N VAL A 46 -3.95 -21.34 -9.59
CA VAL A 46 -4.32 -22.31 -10.64
C VAL A 46 -5.84 -22.43 -10.67
N VAL A 47 -6.48 -21.68 -11.57
CA VAL A 47 -7.94 -21.63 -11.75
C VAL A 47 -8.29 -21.69 -13.24
N SER A 48 -9.53 -22.03 -13.55
CA SER A 48 -10.03 -21.93 -14.92
C SER A 48 -10.00 -20.49 -15.42
N GLU A 49 -9.81 -20.34 -16.74
CA GLU A 49 -9.80 -19.02 -17.38
C GLU A 49 -11.11 -18.25 -17.14
N ALA A 50 -12.24 -18.96 -17.14
CA ALA A 50 -13.54 -18.38 -16.80
C ALA A 50 -13.56 -17.72 -15.41
N LYS A 51 -12.93 -18.33 -14.39
CA LYS A 51 -12.85 -17.74 -13.04
C LYS A 51 -11.88 -16.57 -12.98
N ARG A 52 -10.76 -16.65 -13.72
CA ARG A 52 -9.82 -15.54 -13.85
C ARG A 52 -10.51 -14.33 -14.45
N GLN A 53 -11.22 -14.51 -15.57
CA GLN A 53 -11.95 -13.44 -16.24
C GLN A 53 -13.04 -12.84 -15.35
N ALA A 54 -13.83 -13.66 -14.66
CA ALA A 54 -14.86 -13.16 -13.74
C ALA A 54 -14.29 -12.25 -12.63
N VAL A 55 -13.09 -12.55 -12.14
CA VAL A 55 -12.40 -11.70 -11.15
C VAL A 55 -11.88 -10.41 -11.78
N MET A 56 -11.31 -10.47 -12.99
CA MET A 56 -10.83 -9.27 -13.70
C MET A 56 -12.00 -8.32 -14.01
N ASP A 57 -13.11 -8.85 -14.51
CA ASP A 57 -14.32 -8.08 -14.81
C ASP A 57 -14.92 -7.45 -13.55
N ALA A 58 -14.96 -8.20 -12.44
CA ALA A 58 -15.43 -7.69 -11.16
C ALA A 58 -14.52 -6.58 -10.61
N THR A 59 -13.20 -6.74 -10.73
CA THR A 59 -12.19 -5.75 -10.32
C THR A 59 -12.37 -4.45 -11.10
N GLN A 60 -12.51 -4.54 -12.43
CA GLN A 60 -12.70 -3.39 -13.29
C GLN A 60 -14.05 -2.70 -13.03
N ALA A 61 -15.15 -3.46 -12.94
CA ALA A 61 -16.48 -2.91 -12.73
C ALA A 61 -16.63 -2.21 -11.37
N LEU A 62 -15.91 -2.67 -10.35
CA LEU A 62 -15.93 -2.06 -9.02
C LEU A 62 -14.85 -0.98 -8.85
N GLY A 63 -13.89 -0.87 -9.77
CA GLY A 63 -12.74 0.03 -9.60
C GLY A 63 -11.85 -0.37 -8.42
N PHE A 64 -11.74 -1.67 -8.12
CA PHE A 64 -10.90 -2.15 -7.03
C PHE A 64 -9.42 -1.95 -7.37
N VAL A 65 -8.71 -1.25 -6.49
CA VAL A 65 -7.26 -1.08 -6.55
C VAL A 65 -6.65 -1.83 -5.36
N PRO A 66 -5.81 -2.86 -5.59
CA PRO A 66 -5.13 -3.56 -4.51
C PRO A 66 -4.34 -2.58 -3.66
N ASN A 67 -4.54 -2.63 -2.34
CA ASN A 67 -3.74 -1.85 -1.40
C ASN A 67 -2.57 -2.72 -0.89
N PRO A 68 -1.30 -2.41 -1.26
CA PRO A 68 -0.14 -3.17 -0.81
C PRO A 68 0.01 -3.20 0.72
N LEU A 69 -0.43 -2.14 1.42
CA LEU A 69 -0.41 -2.09 2.88
C LEU A 69 -1.44 -3.06 3.50
N ALA A 70 -2.62 -3.16 2.89
CA ALA A 70 -3.64 -4.12 3.33
C ALA A 70 -3.20 -5.57 3.10
N ARG A 71 -2.45 -5.83 2.01
CA ARG A 71 -1.82 -7.13 1.74
C ARG A 71 -0.85 -7.51 2.86
N GLY A 72 -0.05 -6.57 3.33
CA GLY A 72 0.91 -6.84 4.39
C GLY A 72 0.27 -7.06 5.77
N LEU A 73 -0.78 -6.30 6.07
CA LEU A 73 -1.52 -6.38 7.34
C LEU A 73 -2.24 -7.72 7.52
N ALA A 74 -2.90 -8.23 6.48
CA ALA A 74 -3.61 -9.51 6.54
C ALA A 74 -2.66 -10.72 6.68
N GLY A 75 -1.41 -10.59 6.20
CA GLY A 75 -0.40 -11.65 6.23
C GLY A 75 0.61 -11.53 7.38
N GLY A 76 0.54 -10.48 8.21
CA GLY A 76 1.53 -10.19 9.24
C GLY A 76 2.94 -9.94 8.71
N LYS A 77 3.07 -9.57 7.43
CA LYS A 77 4.34 -9.35 6.74
C LYS A 77 4.25 -8.05 5.96
N THR A 78 5.10 -7.07 6.22
CA THR A 78 5.05 -5.79 5.52
C THR A 78 5.44 -5.87 4.05
N PHE A 79 6.15 -6.92 3.63
CA PHE A 79 6.80 -7.03 2.32
C PHE A 79 7.70 -5.81 2.03
N SER A 80 8.28 -5.21 3.07
CA SER A 80 9.20 -4.08 2.95
C SER A 80 10.63 -4.52 3.23
N ILE A 81 11.60 -3.95 2.51
CA ILE A 81 13.02 -4.11 2.82
C ILE A 81 13.63 -2.73 3.12
N GLY A 82 14.16 -2.58 4.34
CA GLY A 82 14.85 -1.37 4.76
C GLY A 82 16.27 -1.31 4.22
N VAL A 83 16.65 -0.15 3.67
CA VAL A 83 17.99 0.13 3.16
C VAL A 83 18.48 1.44 3.74
N VAL A 84 19.51 1.36 4.58
CA VAL A 84 20.15 2.53 5.19
C VAL A 84 21.41 2.87 4.41
N THR A 85 21.51 4.12 3.99
CA THR A 85 22.69 4.67 3.29
C THR A 85 23.27 5.83 4.09
N GLN A 86 24.46 6.30 3.72
CA GLN A 86 24.99 7.52 4.34
C GLN A 86 24.34 8.78 3.79
N ALA A 87 23.97 8.81 2.51
CA ALA A 87 23.36 9.98 1.88
C ALA A 87 22.60 9.55 0.62
N ILE A 88 21.28 9.47 0.67
CA ILE A 88 20.44 8.98 -0.44
C ILE A 88 20.55 9.85 -1.71
N ASP A 89 20.87 11.13 -1.54
CA ASP A 89 21.07 12.11 -2.61
C ASP A 89 22.47 12.03 -3.25
N SER A 90 23.39 11.25 -2.67
CA SER A 90 24.72 11.07 -3.23
C SER A 90 24.67 10.20 -4.50
N PRO A 91 25.24 10.67 -5.64
CA PRO A 91 25.31 9.89 -6.87
C PRO A 91 25.99 8.53 -6.71
N PHE A 92 26.86 8.38 -5.70
CA PHE A 92 27.52 7.11 -5.37
C PHE A 92 26.53 5.97 -5.14
N TYR A 93 25.39 6.23 -4.51
CA TYR A 93 24.40 5.19 -4.20
C TYR A 93 23.38 4.96 -5.31
N GLY A 94 23.25 5.86 -6.28
CA GLY A 94 22.16 5.83 -7.26
C GLY A 94 22.03 4.50 -8.00
N ALA A 95 23.14 3.95 -8.49
CA ALA A 95 23.13 2.65 -9.19
C ALA A 95 22.74 1.48 -8.26
N ALA A 96 23.19 1.51 -7.00
CA ALA A 96 22.84 0.49 -6.02
C ALA A 96 21.36 0.56 -5.62
N LEU A 97 20.83 1.76 -5.37
CA LEU A 97 19.42 1.98 -5.04
C LEU A 97 18.50 1.54 -6.18
N ARG A 98 18.86 1.87 -7.44
CA ARG A 98 18.14 1.41 -8.62
C ARG A 98 18.14 -0.12 -8.73
N GLY A 99 19.30 -0.75 -8.52
CA GLY A 99 19.42 -2.21 -8.54
C GLY A 99 18.58 -2.90 -7.45
N VAL A 100 18.47 -2.29 -6.26
CA VAL A 100 17.56 -2.76 -5.22
C VAL A 100 16.11 -2.71 -5.69
N GLU A 101 15.67 -1.57 -6.23
CA GLU A 101 14.29 -1.45 -6.74
C GLU A 101 13.98 -2.48 -7.84
N ASP A 102 14.87 -2.63 -8.81
CA ASP A 102 14.71 -3.56 -9.94
C ASP A 102 14.60 -5.02 -9.48
N ALA A 103 15.29 -5.38 -8.39
CA ALA A 103 15.20 -6.71 -7.81
C ALA A 103 13.94 -6.94 -6.97
N LEU A 104 13.47 -5.90 -6.26
CA LEU A 104 12.37 -6.02 -5.30
C LEU A 104 10.98 -5.88 -5.94
N ASP A 105 10.84 -5.03 -6.95
CA ASP A 105 9.55 -4.78 -7.62
C ASP A 105 8.90 -6.06 -8.18
N PRO A 106 9.58 -6.89 -9.01
CA PRO A 106 9.00 -8.14 -9.49
C PRO A 106 8.78 -9.17 -8.38
N ALA A 107 9.49 -9.06 -7.26
CA ALA A 107 9.32 -9.93 -6.08
C ALA A 107 8.16 -9.48 -5.18
N GLY A 108 7.51 -8.36 -5.47
CA GLY A 108 6.41 -7.81 -4.69
C GLY A 108 6.85 -7.18 -3.37
N TYR A 109 8.13 -6.83 -3.24
CA TYR A 109 8.70 -6.14 -2.09
C TYR A 109 8.85 -4.63 -2.38
N SER A 110 8.70 -3.80 -1.36
CA SER A 110 8.91 -2.36 -1.45
C SER A 110 10.16 -1.92 -0.66
N PRO A 111 11.12 -1.22 -1.27
CA PRO A 111 12.25 -0.68 -0.52
C PRO A 111 11.84 0.51 0.34
N LEU A 112 12.46 0.64 1.51
CA LEU A 112 12.39 1.81 2.39
C LEU A 112 13.80 2.39 2.55
N PHE A 113 14.08 3.47 1.84
CA PHE A 113 15.38 4.12 1.84
C PHE A 113 15.49 5.17 2.95
N MET A 114 16.56 5.11 3.73
CA MET A 114 16.87 6.07 4.78
C MET A 114 18.34 6.54 4.67
N SER A 115 18.60 7.76 5.11
CA SER A 115 19.96 8.32 5.19
C SER A 115 20.39 8.51 6.64
N ALA A 116 21.57 8.01 6.98
CA ALA A 116 22.19 8.15 8.30
C ALA A 116 23.20 9.30 8.37
N HIS A 117 23.52 9.97 7.26
CA HIS A 117 24.38 11.16 7.22
C HIS A 117 25.75 10.98 7.92
N TRP A 118 26.35 9.79 7.85
CA TRP A 118 27.60 9.44 8.53
C TRP A 118 27.54 9.57 10.07
N ASP A 119 26.34 9.63 10.64
CA ASP A 119 26.09 9.68 12.07
C ASP A 119 25.63 8.31 12.59
N PRO A 120 26.44 7.62 13.42
CA PRO A 120 26.05 6.34 14.03
C PRO A 120 24.76 6.41 14.84
N ALA A 121 24.44 7.56 15.46
CA ALA A 121 23.20 7.73 16.20
C ALA A 121 22.00 7.82 15.24
N ALA A 122 22.16 8.46 14.09
CA ALA A 122 21.14 8.47 13.04
C ALA A 122 20.93 7.09 12.42
N GLU A 123 22.02 6.34 12.20
CA GLU A 123 21.95 4.96 11.74
C GLU A 123 21.13 4.08 12.70
N ALA A 124 21.42 4.17 14.00
CA ALA A 124 20.66 3.45 15.03
C ALA A 124 19.15 3.80 14.99
N ARG A 125 18.81 5.10 14.89
CA ARG A 125 17.42 5.55 14.74
C ARG A 125 16.74 4.99 13.48
N CYS A 126 17.46 4.93 12.35
CA CYS A 126 16.93 4.33 11.12
C CYS A 126 16.61 2.85 11.33
N LEU A 127 17.52 2.10 11.96
CA LEU A 127 17.33 0.68 12.24
C LEU A 127 16.13 0.44 13.17
N ASP A 128 15.94 1.27 14.20
CA ASP A 128 14.79 1.17 15.10
C ASP A 128 13.46 1.40 14.37
N VAL A 129 13.39 2.42 13.50
CA VAL A 129 12.21 2.70 12.66
C VAL A 129 11.91 1.55 11.70
N LEU A 130 12.93 0.96 11.10
CA LEU A 130 12.77 -0.16 10.17
C LEU A 130 12.33 -1.45 10.89
N ARG A 131 12.75 -1.65 12.14
CA ARG A 131 12.34 -2.80 12.97
C ARG A 131 10.93 -2.69 13.51
N SER A 132 10.39 -1.48 13.67
CA SER A 132 9.04 -1.26 14.19
C SER A 132 7.94 -1.36 13.13
N ARG A 133 8.29 -1.68 11.88
CA ARG A 133 7.38 -1.79 10.74
C ARG A 133 6.98 -3.24 10.51
#